data_AF-A0A1J3K000-F1
#
_entry.id   AF-A0A1J3K000-F1
#
_cell.length_a   1.000
_cell.length_b   1.000
_cell.length_c   1.000
_cell.angle_alpha   90.00
_cell.angle_beta   90.00
_cell.angle_gamma   90.00
#
_symmetry.space_group_name_H-M   'P 1'
#
loop_
_entity.id
_entity.type
_entity.pdbx_description
1 polymer ?
#
loop_
_entity_poly.entity_id
_entity_poly.type
_entity_poly.pdbx_seq_one_letter_code
_entity_poly.pdbx_strand_id
1 'polypeptide(L)'
;AFGADQFDEQNPEESKAKSVYFNWSYFARSAGILATRLISNYVQENLSWALGFGIPCLSMILALFFFLLGTNTYRFSTGGEARKHNNNPFVRIGRVFVAAAKNRRQTSPESLLLLPTESSKKFRFLDRAMVSCNSAEVEEAKAVLSLV
;
A
#
# COMPACT_ATOMS: atom_id res chain seq x y z
N ALA A 1 -17.39 1.38 -0.62
CA ALA A 1 -16.78 2.71 -0.88
C ALA A 1 -15.80 2.98 0.25
N PHE A 2 -14.57 3.42 -0.04
CA PHE A 2 -13.45 3.41 0.90
C PHE A 2 -13.77 3.90 2.33
N GLY A 3 -14.52 5.00 2.48
CA GLY A 3 -14.90 5.52 3.80
C GLY A 3 -15.80 4.57 4.61
N ALA A 4 -16.65 3.77 3.97
CA ALA A 4 -17.45 2.75 4.64
C ALA A 4 -16.59 1.62 5.21
N ASP A 5 -15.49 1.30 4.52
CA ASP A 5 -14.58 0.20 4.85
C ASP A 5 -13.69 0.55 6.05
N GLN A 6 -13.73 1.81 6.52
CA GLN A 6 -13.00 2.27 7.71
C GLN A 6 -13.72 1.94 9.02
N PHE A 7 -15.00 1.53 8.98
CA PHE A 7 -15.82 1.26 10.16
C PHE A 7 -16.16 -0.23 10.25
N ASP A 8 -16.05 -0.80 11.44
CA ASP A 8 -16.48 -2.17 11.72
C ASP A 8 -17.99 -2.22 11.96
N GLU A 9 -18.70 -3.02 11.16
CA GLU A 9 -20.16 -3.18 11.30
C GLU A 9 -20.54 -4.08 12.49
N GLN A 10 -19.62 -4.93 12.95
CA GLN A 10 -19.84 -5.81 14.10
C GLN A 10 -19.74 -5.04 15.43
N ASN A 11 -19.10 -3.87 15.42
CA ASN A 11 -19.01 -2.99 16.58
C ASN A 11 -20.17 -1.97 16.56
N PRO A 12 -21.11 -2.01 17.52
CA PRO A 12 -22.29 -1.15 17.51
C PRO A 12 -21.96 0.35 17.58
N GLU A 13 -20.88 0.74 18.26
CA GLU A 13 -20.43 2.13 18.35
C GLU A 13 -19.88 2.63 16.99
N GLU A 14 -19.06 1.82 16.33
CA GLU A 14 -18.50 2.16 15.01
C GLU A 14 -19.58 2.16 13.92
N SER A 15 -20.56 1.26 14.00
CA SER A 15 -21.73 1.24 13.10
C SER A 15 -22.56 2.53 13.22
N LYS A 16 -22.79 3.03 14.44
CA LYS A 16 -23.44 4.33 14.65
C LYS A 16 -22.58 5.49 14.12
N ALA A 17 -21.27 5.47 14.37
CA ALA A 17 -20.34 6.47 13.87
C ALA A 17 -20.30 6.51 12.33
N LYS A 18 -20.38 5.35 11.66
CA LYS A 18 -20.49 5.22 10.20
C LYS A 18 -21.71 5.98 9.66
N SER A 19 -22.86 5.82 10.29
CA SER A 19 -24.08 6.52 9.89
C SER A 19 -23.95 8.04 10.04
N VAL A 20 -23.39 8.52 11.16
CA VAL A 20 -23.12 9.95 11.38
C VAL A 20 -22.13 10.50 10.35
N TYR A 21 -21.08 9.75 10.04
CA TYR A 21 -20.11 10.09 9.00
C TYR A 21 -20.79 10.29 7.65
N PHE A 22 -21.67 9.36 7.24
CA PHE A 22 -22.38 9.48 5.97
C PHE A 22 -23.39 10.63 5.95
N ASN A 23 -24.11 10.87 7.05
CA ASN A 23 -25.01 12.00 7.18
C ASN A 23 -24.27 13.34 7.00
N TRP A 24 -23.15 13.52 7.72
CA TRP A 24 -22.34 14.73 7.59
C TRP A 24 -21.71 14.87 6.20
N SER A 25 -21.21 13.77 5.63
CA SER A 25 -20.64 13.76 4.28
C SER A 25 -21.67 14.17 3.22
N TYR A 26 -22.92 13.70 3.36
CA TYR A 26 -24.01 14.05 2.47
C TYR A 26 -24.41 15.52 2.60
N PHE A 27 -24.48 16.03 3.83
CA PHE A 27 -24.73 17.44 4.11
C PHE A 27 -23.64 18.33 3.51
N ALA A 28 -22.37 18.03 3.78
CA ALA A 28 -21.22 18.77 3.26
C ALA A 28 -21.19 18.77 1.72
N ARG A 29 -21.46 17.63 1.07
CA ARG A 29 -21.58 17.54 -0.39
C ARG A 29 -22.71 18.44 -0.92
N SER A 30 -23.87 18.39 -0.30
CA SER A 30 -25.04 19.18 -0.74
C SER A 30 -24.77 20.68 -0.59
N ALA A 31 -24.21 21.11 0.54
CA ALA A 31 -23.80 22.48 0.78
C ALA A 31 -22.71 22.93 -0.21
N GLY A 32 -21.71 22.08 -0.49
CA GLY A 32 -20.66 22.37 -1.47
C GLY A 32 -21.18 22.57 -2.88
N ILE A 33 -22.14 21.75 -3.33
CA ILE A 33 -22.80 21.91 -4.63
C ILE A 33 -23.56 23.23 -4.68
N LEU A 34 -24.31 23.57 -3.63
CA LEU A 34 -25.06 24.82 -3.57
C LEU A 34 -24.12 26.03 -3.65
N ALA A 35 -23.05 26.04 -2.83
CA ALA A 35 -22.05 27.09 -2.85
C ALA A 35 -21.38 27.21 -4.23
N THR A 36 -21.01 26.09 -4.85
CA THR A 36 -20.41 26.07 -6.19
C THR A 36 -21.36 26.68 -7.21
N ARG A 37 -22.66 26.31 -7.20
CA ARG A 37 -23.63 26.88 -8.15
C ARG A 37 -23.82 28.39 -7.98
N LEU A 38 -23.79 28.90 -6.75
CA LEU A 38 -23.96 30.33 -6.47
C LEU A 38 -22.70 31.13 -6.83
N ILE A 39 -21.52 30.59 -6.57
CA ILE A 39 -20.25 31.32 -6.65
C ILE A 39 -19.54 31.13 -7.99
N SER A 40 -19.65 29.96 -8.62
CA SER A 40 -18.86 29.59 -9.80
C SER A 40 -19.07 30.53 -10.99
N ASN A 41 -20.33 30.90 -11.27
CA ASN A 41 -20.64 31.83 -12.36
C ASN A 41 -20.02 33.21 -12.12
N TYR A 42 -20.08 33.71 -10.87
CA TYR A 42 -19.46 34.99 -10.56
C TYR A 42 -17.94 34.96 -10.78
N VAL A 43 -17.27 33.91 -10.31
CA VAL A 43 -15.81 33.76 -10.43
C VAL A 43 -15.38 33.64 -11.89
N GLN A 44 -16.09 32.83 -12.68
CA GLN A 44 -15.74 32.61 -14.09
C GLN A 44 -15.97 33.85 -14.94
N GLU A 45 -17.09 34.53 -14.76
CA GLU A 45 -17.49 35.67 -15.61
C GLU A 45 -16.89 37.01 -15.17
N ASN A 46 -16.61 37.21 -13.88
CA ASN A 46 -16.15 38.52 -13.36
C ASN A 46 -14.67 38.55 -12.96
N LEU A 47 -14.06 37.42 -12.61
CA LEU A 47 -12.66 37.37 -12.16
C LEU A 47 -11.76 36.78 -13.24
N SER A 48 -11.91 35.48 -13.52
CA SER A 48 -11.16 34.80 -14.58
C SER A 48 -11.58 33.33 -14.68
N TRP A 49 -11.62 32.82 -15.90
CA TRP A 49 -11.70 31.38 -16.19
C TRP A 49 -10.55 30.58 -15.58
N ALA A 50 -9.34 31.15 -15.52
CA ALA A 50 -8.18 30.48 -14.92
C ALA A 50 -8.40 30.21 -13.43
N LEU A 51 -9.03 31.14 -12.70
CA LEU A 51 -9.39 30.94 -11.29
C LEU A 51 -10.53 29.93 -11.13
N GLY A 52 -11.53 29.98 -12.03
CA GLY A 52 -12.64 29.03 -12.06
C GLY A 52 -12.18 27.57 -12.13
N PHE A 53 -11.14 27.26 -12.90
CA PHE A 53 -10.55 25.92 -12.98
C PHE A 53 -9.41 25.69 -11.99
N GLY A 54 -8.68 26.73 -11.61
CA GLY A 54 -7.56 26.65 -10.66
C GLY A 54 -8.01 26.25 -9.25
N ILE A 55 -9.16 26.76 -8.77
CA ILE A 55 -9.68 26.47 -7.43
C ILE A 55 -9.98 24.96 -7.26
N PRO A 56 -10.76 24.29 -8.14
CA PRO A 56 -10.94 22.84 -8.08
C PRO A 56 -9.63 22.05 -8.18
N CYS A 57 -8.69 22.49 -9.02
CA CYS A 57 -7.40 21.82 -9.19
C CYS A 57 -6.60 21.82 -7.88
N LEU A 58 -6.45 22.99 -7.24
CA LEU A 58 -5.79 23.12 -5.94
C LEU A 58 -6.52 22.34 -4.85
N SER A 59 -7.86 22.35 -4.85
CA SER A 59 -8.67 21.57 -3.92
C SER A 59 -8.38 20.07 -4.05
N MET A 60 -8.25 19.55 -5.28
CA MET A 60 -7.91 18.15 -5.53
C MET A 60 -6.50 17.80 -5.02
N ILE A 61 -5.50 18.67 -5.26
CA ILE A 61 -4.13 18.47 -4.76
C ILE A 61 -4.10 18.42 -3.23
N LEU A 62 -4.81 19.34 -2.57
CA LEU A 62 -4.92 19.35 -1.11
C LEU A 62 -5.63 18.10 -0.59
N ALA A 63 -6.73 17.68 -1.23
CA ALA A 63 -7.43 16.46 -0.87
C ALA A 63 -6.51 15.22 -1.00
N LEU A 64 -5.74 15.12 -2.08
CA LEU A 64 -4.77 14.05 -2.28
C LEU A 64 -3.67 14.09 -1.22
N PHE A 65 -3.15 15.28 -0.89
CA PHE A 65 -2.15 15.43 0.17
C PHE A 65 -2.66 14.91 1.52
N PHE A 66 -3.85 15.32 1.96
CA PHE A 66 -4.44 14.83 3.21
C PHE A 66 -4.76 13.33 3.16
N PHE A 67 -5.22 12.83 2.00
CA PHE A 67 -5.43 11.42 1.79
C PHE A 67 -4.13 10.63 1.98
N LEU A 68 -3.05 11.06 1.34
CA LEU A 68 -1.74 10.40 1.47
C LEU A 68 -1.17 10.53 2.88
N LEU A 69 -1.33 11.69 3.54
CA LEU A 69 -0.88 11.90 4.91
C LEU A 69 -1.59 10.95 5.90
N GLY A 70 -2.88 10.67 5.66
CA GLY A 70 -3.68 9.74 6.46
C GLY A 70 -3.42 8.27 6.21
N THR A 71 -2.54 7.90 5.26
CA THR A 71 -2.32 6.50 4.83
C THR A 71 -2.00 5.55 5.98
N ASN A 72 -1.28 5.99 7.02
CA ASN A 72 -0.94 5.13 8.16
C ASN A 72 -2.13 4.87 9.11
N THR A 73 -3.17 5.69 9.05
CA THR A 73 -4.36 5.60 9.92
C THR A 73 -5.46 4.73 9.30
N TYR A 74 -5.40 4.48 7.99
CA TYR A 74 -6.47 3.76 7.29
C TYR A 74 -6.49 2.27 7.62
N ARG A 75 -7.69 1.74 7.86
CA ARG A 75 -7.94 0.30 7.88
C ARG A 75 -7.90 -0.19 6.44
N PHE A 76 -6.79 -0.81 6.10
CA PHE A 76 -6.72 -1.67 4.93
C PHE A 76 -7.09 -3.08 5.39
N SER A 77 -8.18 -3.64 4.86
CA SER A 77 -8.67 -5.00 5.18
C SER A 77 -7.65 -6.12 4.88
N THR A 78 -6.46 -5.77 4.38
CA THR A 78 -5.37 -6.68 4.02
C THR A 78 -4.10 -6.47 4.85
N GLY A 79 -4.13 -5.78 6.00
CA GLY A 79 -2.91 -5.28 6.65
C GLY A 79 -2.64 -5.64 8.11
N GLY A 80 -3.59 -6.23 8.84
CA GLY A 80 -3.41 -6.55 10.27
C GLY A 80 -2.62 -7.84 10.50
N GLU A 81 -3.04 -8.92 9.86
CA GLU A 81 -2.34 -10.21 9.91
C GLU A 81 -1.29 -10.35 8.82
N ALA A 82 -1.44 -9.67 7.68
CA ALA A 82 -0.45 -9.72 6.60
C ALA A 82 0.84 -8.93 6.92
N ARG A 83 0.82 -8.03 7.91
CA ARG A 83 2.05 -7.36 8.40
C ARG A 83 2.82 -8.25 9.40
N LYS A 84 2.12 -9.17 10.06
CA LYS A 84 2.71 -10.20 10.93
C LYS A 84 3.11 -11.45 10.13
N HIS A 85 2.40 -11.75 9.06
CA HIS A 85 2.70 -12.80 8.07
C HIS A 85 2.73 -12.16 6.67
N ASN A 86 3.89 -11.63 6.32
CA ASN A 86 4.19 -10.97 5.05
C ASN A 86 3.89 -11.89 3.84
N ASN A 87 2.62 -11.91 3.40
CA ASN A 87 2.16 -12.63 2.21
C ASN A 87 2.35 -11.81 0.92
N ASN A 88 3.04 -10.66 0.97
CA ASN A 88 3.41 -9.95 -0.25
C ASN A 88 4.66 -10.63 -0.87
N PRO A 89 4.51 -11.33 -2.01
CA PRO A 89 5.61 -12.07 -2.62
C PRO A 89 6.79 -11.15 -2.97
N PHE A 90 6.53 -9.89 -3.34
CA PHE A 90 7.59 -8.92 -3.66
C PHE A 90 8.45 -8.55 -2.46
N VAL A 91 7.84 -8.34 -1.28
CA VAL A 91 8.58 -8.03 -0.05
C VAL A 91 9.39 -9.24 0.40
N ARG A 92 8.86 -10.45 0.24
CA ARG A 92 9.54 -11.71 0.57
C ARG A 92 10.77 -11.93 -0.32
N ILE A 93 10.62 -11.74 -1.63
CA ILE A 93 11.73 -11.80 -2.60
C ILE A 93 12.77 -10.72 -2.28
N GLY A 94 12.36 -9.47 -2.04
CA GLY A 94 13.25 -8.37 -1.65
C GLY A 94 14.05 -8.67 -0.37
N ARG A 95 13.42 -9.31 0.63
CA ARG A 95 14.08 -9.73 1.87
C ARG A 95 15.17 -10.77 1.61
N VAL A 96 14.93 -11.74 0.73
CA VAL A 96 15.93 -12.75 0.35
C VAL A 96 17.16 -12.10 -0.30
N PHE A 97 16.95 -11.12 -1.19
CA PHE A 97 18.07 -10.38 -1.79
C PHE A 97 18.87 -9.57 -0.76
N VAL A 98 18.19 -8.87 0.14
CA VAL A 98 18.85 -8.10 1.21
C VAL A 98 19.61 -9.02 2.17
N ALA A 99 19.04 -10.17 2.52
CA ALA A 99 19.69 -11.17 3.36
C ALA A 99 20.92 -11.78 2.68
N ALA A 100 20.82 -12.15 1.39
CA ALA A 100 21.97 -12.62 0.61
C ALA A 100 23.09 -11.58 0.52
N ALA A 101 22.74 -10.30 0.33
CA ALA A 101 23.71 -9.20 0.27
C ALA A 101 24.38 -8.94 1.62
N LYS A 102 23.61 -8.97 2.72
CA LYS A 102 24.12 -8.79 4.09
C LYS A 102 25.03 -9.94 4.51
N ASN A 103 24.64 -11.17 4.19
CA ASN A 103 25.39 -12.38 4.51
C ASN A 103 26.54 -12.64 3.52
N ARG A 104 26.74 -11.75 2.53
CA ARG A 104 27.84 -11.85 1.56
C ARG A 104 29.22 -11.82 2.21
N ARG A 105 29.32 -11.24 3.42
CA ARG A 105 30.56 -11.09 4.19
C ARG A 105 30.80 -12.21 5.22
N GLN A 106 29.84 -13.12 5.42
CA GLN A 106 30.00 -14.25 6.33
C GLN A 106 30.48 -15.46 5.54
N THR A 107 31.60 -16.02 5.95
CA THR A 107 32.22 -17.21 5.35
C THR A 107 31.30 -18.42 5.52
N SER A 108 31.11 -19.16 4.43
CA SER A 108 30.25 -20.33 4.27
C SER A 108 30.48 -21.41 5.34
N PRO A 109 29.44 -21.93 6.02
CA PRO A 109 29.51 -23.25 6.64
C PRO A 109 29.24 -24.31 5.56
N GLU A 110 30.22 -25.19 5.40
CA GLU A 110 30.39 -26.21 4.38
C GLU A 110 29.49 -27.45 4.60
N SER A 111 28.19 -27.29 4.91
CA SER A 111 27.43 -28.41 5.50
C SER A 111 25.94 -28.53 5.16
N LEU A 112 25.53 -28.39 3.89
CA LEU A 112 24.19 -28.88 3.45
C LEU A 112 24.21 -29.48 2.04
N LEU A 113 25.15 -30.42 1.84
CA LEU A 113 25.37 -31.16 0.59
C LEU A 113 24.37 -32.31 0.31
N LEU A 114 23.12 -32.27 0.81
CA LEU A 114 22.22 -33.44 0.72
C LEU A 114 20.81 -33.19 0.15
N LEU A 115 20.61 -32.19 -0.72
CA LEU A 115 19.51 -32.26 -1.69
C LEU A 115 19.95 -31.72 -3.07
N PRO A 116 20.07 -32.59 -4.09
CA PRO A 116 20.31 -32.16 -5.45
C PRO A 116 18.98 -31.80 -6.09
N THR A 117 18.77 -30.51 -6.35
CA THR A 117 17.79 -30.08 -7.35
C THR A 117 18.54 -29.31 -8.44
N GLU A 118 18.54 -29.88 -9.64
CA GLU A 118 19.29 -29.57 -10.87
C GLU A 118 19.13 -28.14 -11.44
N SER A 119 18.61 -27.16 -10.68
CA SER A 119 18.44 -25.76 -11.12
C SER A 119 19.64 -24.85 -10.74
N SER A 120 20.60 -25.39 -9.97
CA SER A 120 21.37 -24.66 -8.94
C SER A 120 22.77 -24.13 -9.33
N LYS A 121 23.02 -23.66 -10.56
CA LYS A 121 24.30 -22.97 -10.90
C LYS A 121 24.18 -21.47 -11.10
N LYS A 122 23.09 -20.97 -11.70
CA LYS A 122 22.96 -19.56 -12.10
C LYS A 122 22.73 -18.59 -10.93
N PHE A 123 22.10 -19.06 -9.84
CA PHE A 123 21.68 -18.22 -8.71
C PHE A 123 22.27 -18.64 -7.35
N ARG A 124 23.49 -19.21 -7.35
CA ARG A 124 24.20 -19.66 -6.13
C ARG A 124 24.38 -18.57 -5.08
N PHE A 125 24.37 -17.29 -5.48
CA PHE A 125 24.50 -16.18 -4.53
C PHE A 125 23.31 -16.08 -3.55
N LEU A 126 22.12 -16.58 -3.92
CA LEU A 126 20.93 -16.59 -3.08
C LEU A 126 20.99 -17.64 -1.97
N ASP A 127 21.84 -18.67 -2.08
CA ASP A 127 22.02 -19.69 -1.04
C ASP A 127 22.51 -19.07 0.27
N ARG A 128 23.18 -17.91 0.22
CA ARG A 128 23.63 -17.15 1.39
C ARG A 128 22.47 -16.56 2.22
N ALA A 129 21.29 -16.44 1.62
CA ALA A 129 20.10 -16.00 2.34
C ALA A 129 19.52 -17.12 3.24
N MET A 130 19.84 -18.39 3.01
CA MET A 130 19.36 -19.51 3.85
C MET A 130 19.82 -19.42 5.30
N VAL A 131 20.88 -18.66 5.58
CA VAL A 131 21.34 -18.36 6.95
C VAL A 131 20.30 -17.54 7.73
N SER A 132 19.38 -16.84 7.06
CA SER A 132 18.44 -15.91 7.70
C SER A 132 17.00 -16.02 7.19
N CYS A 133 16.73 -16.87 6.21
CA CYS A 133 15.44 -17.07 5.56
C CYS A 133 15.11 -18.56 5.42
N ASN A 134 13.82 -18.89 5.32
CA ASN A 134 13.37 -20.27 5.10
C ASN A 134 13.75 -20.73 3.68
N SER A 135 14.11 -22.01 3.52
CA SER A 135 14.53 -22.59 2.23
C SER A 135 13.46 -22.45 1.13
N ALA A 136 12.17 -22.56 1.49
CA ALA A 136 11.06 -22.37 0.55
C ALA A 136 11.01 -20.96 -0.06
N GLU A 137 11.41 -19.91 0.66
CA GLU A 137 11.44 -18.53 0.13
C GLU A 137 12.60 -18.31 -0.84
N VAL A 138 13.72 -18.98 -0.59
CA VAL A 138 14.91 -18.90 -1.43
C VAL A 138 14.67 -19.62 -2.76
N GLU A 139 14.03 -20.78 -2.74
CA GLU A 139 13.68 -21.52 -3.97
C GLU A 139 12.61 -20.79 -4.79
N GLU A 140 11.63 -20.15 -4.15
CA GLU A 140 10.64 -19.32 -4.84
C GLU A 140 11.29 -18.11 -5.55
N ALA A 141 12.24 -17.43 -4.89
CA ALA A 141 12.99 -16.35 -5.52
C ALA A 141 13.84 -16.82 -6.71
N LYS A 142 14.44 -18.03 -6.63
CA LYS A 142 15.17 -18.65 -7.74
C LYS A 142 14.25 -19.00 -8.91
N ALA A 143 13.06 -19.54 -8.63
CA ALA A 143 12.07 -19.89 -9.64
C ALA A 143 11.61 -18.64 -10.42
N VAL A 144 11.32 -17.53 -9.74
CA VAL A 144 10.96 -16.26 -10.39
C VAL A 144 12.08 -15.73 -11.28
N LEU A 145 13.33 -15.79 -10.83
CA LEU A 145 14.49 -15.38 -11.62
C LEU A 145 14.78 -16.30 -12.81
N SER A 146 14.37 -17.56 -12.78
CA SER A 146 14.51 -18.48 -13.92
C SER A 146 13.49 -18.22 -15.03
N LEU A 147 12.41 -17.49 -14.74
CA LEU A 147 11.37 -17.11 -15.71
C LEU A 147 11.72 -15.85 -16.51
N VAL A 148 12.79 -15.13 -16.14
CA VAL A 148 13.31 -13.91 -16.81
C VAL A 148 14.63 -14.20 -17.49
#